data_AF-A0A519SDW9-F1
#
_entry.id   AF-A0A519SDW9-F1
#
_cell.length_a   1.000
_cell.length_b   1.000
_cell.length_c   1.000
_cell.angle_alpha   90.00
_cell.angle_beta   90.00
_cell.angle_gamma   90.00
#
_symmetry.space_group_name_H-M   'P 1'
#
loop_
_entity.id
_entity.type
_entity.pdbx_description
1 polymer ?
#
loop_
_entity_poly.entity_id
_entity_poly.type
_entity_poly.pdbx_seq_one_letter_code
_entity_poly.pdbx_strand_id
1 'polypeptide(L)'
;MYYHEVFEAGNQRQGSYRCQAHITDPAGFILGPGAGDAPYAAPAAREHGQPVAASAAAMPPPLSGTESACPPDVTARLKIQVDLACKTQKSKCTAENSCPKLLARIAVAKACVAARETIMNQCFGGGDADHIEELRRRRVGLQTREKIYLKKCDPSPQPVPISQPVPSHRDDTAPKPPKINPAVPVGLTGAALLLYYFWEVVEGALLIL
;
A
#
# COMPACT_ATOMS: atom_id res chain seq x y z
N MET A 1 14.85 -6.98 -3.84
CA MET A 1 13.67 -7.82 -4.07
C MET A 1 13.21 -7.56 -5.49
N TYR A 2 13.17 -8.60 -6.31
CA TYR A 2 12.79 -8.51 -7.74
C TYR A 2 11.51 -9.31 -7.96
N TYR A 3 10.56 -8.69 -8.68
CA TYR A 3 9.25 -9.24 -8.97
C TYR A 3 9.06 -9.31 -10.48
N HIS A 4 8.65 -10.48 -10.98
CA HIS A 4 8.32 -10.66 -12.39
C HIS A 4 7.13 -11.61 -12.56
N GLU A 5 6.17 -11.22 -13.39
CA GLU A 5 5.01 -12.02 -13.76
C GLU A 5 5.08 -12.40 -15.25
N VAL A 6 4.83 -13.67 -15.55
CA VAL A 6 4.61 -14.13 -16.92
C VAL A 6 3.15 -14.52 -17.07
N PHE A 7 2.47 -13.88 -18.02
CA PHE A 7 1.11 -14.22 -18.41
C PHE A 7 1.13 -15.00 -19.71
N GLU A 8 0.68 -16.25 -19.67
CA GLU A 8 0.45 -17.05 -20.87
C GLU A 8 -1.06 -17.07 -21.15
N ALA A 9 -1.44 -16.57 -22.33
CA ALA A 9 -2.78 -16.74 -22.83
C ALA A 9 -3.01 -18.24 -23.13
N GLY A 10 -3.90 -18.87 -22.36
CA GLY A 10 -4.30 -20.25 -22.59
C GLY A 10 -5.29 -20.38 -23.74
N ASN A 11 -5.97 -21.52 -23.80
CA ASN A 11 -6.91 -21.83 -24.89
C ASN A 11 -8.09 -20.84 -24.88
N GLN A 12 -8.20 -20.02 -25.93
CA GLN A 12 -9.24 -18.99 -26.07
C GLN A 12 -10.68 -19.54 -26.02
N ARG A 13 -10.91 -20.82 -26.31
CA ARG A 13 -12.24 -21.45 -26.18
C ARG A 13 -12.62 -21.78 -24.73
N GLN A 14 -11.66 -21.93 -23.84
CA GLN A 14 -11.87 -22.29 -22.43
C GLN A 14 -11.66 -21.12 -21.47
N GLY A 15 -11.13 -19.99 -21.95
CA GLY A 15 -10.91 -18.80 -21.13
C GLY A 15 -9.86 -18.99 -20.02
N SER A 16 -8.95 -19.95 -20.17
CA SER A 16 -7.88 -20.18 -19.21
C SER A 16 -6.72 -19.22 -19.45
N TYR A 17 -6.24 -18.60 -18.37
CA TYR A 17 -4.99 -17.84 -18.33
C TYR A 17 -4.08 -18.49 -17.30
N ARG A 18 -2.78 -18.58 -17.61
CA ARG A 18 -1.78 -19.04 -16.65
C ARG A 18 -0.91 -17.85 -16.26
N CYS A 19 -0.92 -17.50 -14.98
CA CYS A 19 0.00 -16.52 -14.42
C CYS A 19 1.08 -17.27 -13.62
N GLN A 20 2.35 -17.04 -13.95
CA GLN A 20 3.48 -17.53 -13.19
C GLN A 20 4.18 -16.33 -12.55
N ALA A 21 4.08 -16.22 -11.23
CA ALA A 21 4.79 -15.21 -10.46
C ALA A 21 6.14 -15.75 -10.00
N HIS A 22 7.20 -14.99 -10.26
CA HIS A 22 8.55 -15.24 -9.76
C HIS A 22 8.94 -14.13 -8.78
N ILE A 23 9.21 -14.52 -7.53
CA ILE A 23 9.68 -13.61 -6.48
C ILE A 23 11.07 -14.07 -6.06
N THR A 24 12.05 -13.18 -6.22
CA THR A 24 13.43 -13.43 -5.76
C THR A 24 13.83 -12.39 -4.71
N ASP A 25 14.27 -12.87 -3.56
CA ASP A 25 14.89 -12.05 -2.51
C ASP A 25 16.41 -11.96 -2.72
N PRO A 26 17.09 -10.83 -2.39
CA PRO A 26 18.54 -10.71 -2.34
C PRO A 26 19.29 -11.80 -1.55
N ALA A 27 18.65 -12.51 -0.61
CA ALA A 27 19.25 -13.69 0.04
C ALA A 27 19.24 -14.96 -0.83
N GLY A 28 18.77 -14.90 -2.08
CA GLY A 28 18.70 -16.04 -3.00
C GLY A 28 17.48 -16.94 -2.81
N PHE A 29 16.50 -16.53 -2.00
CA PHE A 29 15.25 -17.27 -1.84
C PHE A 29 14.33 -17.02 -3.05
N ILE A 30 13.95 -18.09 -3.74
CA ILE A 30 13.05 -18.05 -4.90
C ILE A 30 11.72 -18.70 -4.52
N LEU A 31 10.64 -17.93 -4.60
CA LEU A 31 9.29 -18.48 -4.64
C LEU A 31 8.90 -18.65 -6.11
N GLY A 32 8.86 -19.90 -6.56
CA GLY A 32 8.32 -20.29 -7.86
C GLY A 32 7.03 -21.09 -7.71
N PRO A 33 6.31 -21.35 -8.81
CA PRO A 33 5.19 -22.29 -8.80
C PRO A 33 5.73 -23.64 -8.29
N GLY A 34 5.12 -24.17 -7.22
CA GLY A 34 5.56 -25.44 -6.62
C GLY A 34 5.67 -26.55 -7.67
N ALA A 35 6.52 -27.54 -7.40
CA ALA A 35 6.97 -28.60 -8.32
C ALA A 35 5.87 -29.58 -8.81
N GLY A 36 4.83 -29.05 -9.44
CA GLY A 36 3.84 -29.82 -10.18
C GLY A 36 3.51 -29.08 -11.46
N ASP A 37 3.83 -29.70 -12.60
CA ASP A 37 3.37 -29.30 -13.94
C ASP A 37 1.83 -29.44 -14.11
N ALA A 38 1.11 -29.61 -13.00
CA ALA A 38 -0.34 -29.57 -13.01
C ALA A 38 -0.75 -28.14 -13.39
N PRO A 39 -1.49 -27.94 -14.50
CA PRO A 39 -2.10 -26.66 -14.76
C PRO A 39 -2.93 -26.30 -13.52
N TYR A 40 -2.65 -25.14 -12.94
CA TYR A 40 -3.56 -24.54 -11.98
C TYR A 40 -4.86 -24.24 -12.73
N ALA A 41 -5.75 -25.21 -12.76
CA ALA A 41 -7.13 -25.02 -13.13
C ALA A 41 -7.75 -24.27 -11.95
N ALA A 42 -7.82 -22.95 -12.05
CA ALA A 42 -8.72 -22.20 -11.18
C ALA A 42 -10.09 -22.92 -11.25
N PRO A 43 -10.65 -23.38 -10.12
CA PRO A 43 -11.97 -24.01 -10.15
C PRO A 43 -12.90 -23.07 -10.89
N ALA A 44 -13.71 -23.61 -11.81
CA ALA A 44 -14.66 -22.79 -12.55
C ALA A 44 -15.39 -21.90 -11.54
N ALA A 45 -15.43 -20.59 -11.80
CA ALA A 45 -16.04 -19.58 -10.89
C ALA A 45 -17.52 -19.87 -10.53
N ARG A 46 -18.08 -20.97 -11.06
CA ARG A 46 -19.44 -21.46 -10.90
C ARG A 46 -19.62 -22.51 -9.82
N GLU A 47 -18.56 -23.16 -9.31
CA GLU A 47 -18.72 -24.19 -8.27
C GLU A 47 -18.61 -23.66 -6.84
N HIS A 48 -18.14 -22.41 -6.65
CA HIS A 48 -18.25 -21.67 -5.39
C HIS A 48 -19.02 -20.35 -5.52
N GLY A 49 -19.44 -19.99 -6.73
CA GLY A 49 -20.33 -18.87 -7.01
C GLY A 49 -21.75 -19.36 -7.22
N GLN A 50 -22.43 -19.83 -6.18
CA GLN A 50 -23.89 -19.81 -6.22
C GLN A 50 -24.32 -18.35 -6.49
N PRO A 51 -25.26 -18.09 -7.40
CA PRO A 51 -25.78 -16.75 -7.59
C PRO A 51 -26.37 -16.29 -6.25
N VAL A 52 -25.88 -15.15 -5.75
CA VAL A 52 -26.45 -14.43 -4.61
C VAL A 52 -27.77 -13.80 -5.09
N ALA A 53 -28.72 -14.63 -5.47
CA ALA A 53 -30.05 -14.26 -5.96
C ALA A 53 -31.08 -15.17 -5.30
N ALA A 54 -31.19 -15.02 -3.98
CA ALA A 54 -32.36 -15.27 -3.11
C ALA A 54 -31.89 -15.66 -1.69
N SER A 55 -31.40 -14.68 -0.94
CA SER A 55 -31.56 -14.68 0.52
C SER A 55 -31.90 -13.27 0.97
N ALA A 56 -33.03 -12.79 0.46
CA ALA A 56 -33.86 -11.80 1.15
C ALA A 56 -34.86 -12.53 2.06
N ALA A 57 -34.40 -13.55 2.79
CA ALA A 57 -35.18 -14.25 3.79
C ALA A 57 -34.40 -14.25 5.09
N ALA A 58 -34.90 -13.44 6.03
CA ALA A 58 -34.41 -13.21 7.38
C ALA A 58 -32.97 -12.64 7.46
N MET A 59 -32.88 -11.33 7.73
CA MET A 59 -31.81 -10.88 8.63
C MET A 59 -31.83 -11.84 9.82
N PRO A 60 -30.74 -12.59 10.10
CA PRO A 60 -30.64 -13.24 11.39
C PRO A 60 -30.90 -12.16 12.45
N PRO A 61 -31.64 -12.47 13.53
CA PRO A 61 -31.79 -11.53 14.62
C PRO A 61 -30.40 -11.00 14.98
N PRO A 62 -30.26 -9.71 15.34
CA PRO A 62 -28.96 -9.16 15.70
C PRO A 62 -28.32 -10.12 16.69
N LEU A 63 -27.24 -10.75 16.25
CA LEU A 63 -26.48 -11.67 17.09
C LEU A 63 -26.17 -10.88 18.34
N SER A 64 -26.52 -11.43 19.49
CA SER A 64 -26.07 -10.85 20.75
C SER A 64 -24.55 -10.82 20.63
N GLY A 65 -23.94 -9.63 20.67
CA GLY A 65 -22.53 -9.38 20.29
C GLY A 65 -21.48 -10.17 21.09
N THR A 66 -21.93 -11.06 21.97
CA THR A 66 -21.18 -12.03 22.77
C THR A 66 -21.01 -13.39 22.09
N GLU A 67 -21.93 -13.79 21.20
CA GLU A 67 -21.88 -15.07 20.50
C GLU A 67 -21.28 -14.93 19.09
N SER A 68 -20.36 -15.83 18.77
CA SER A 68 -19.66 -15.80 17.49
C SER A 68 -20.48 -16.53 16.41
N ALA A 69 -20.72 -15.86 15.27
CA ALA A 69 -21.28 -16.48 14.07
C ALA A 69 -20.24 -17.20 13.20
N CYS A 70 -18.96 -17.07 13.53
CA CYS A 70 -17.88 -17.74 12.81
C CYS A 70 -17.64 -19.15 13.37
N PRO A 71 -17.12 -20.09 12.54
CA PRO A 71 -16.56 -21.34 13.01
C PRO A 71 -15.50 -21.13 14.10
N PRO A 72 -15.36 -22.06 15.06
CA PRO A 72 -14.49 -21.88 16.23
C PRO A 72 -13.01 -21.70 15.87
N ASP A 73 -12.55 -22.37 14.80
CA ASP A 73 -11.18 -22.24 14.28
C ASP A 73 -10.93 -20.84 13.69
N VAL A 74 -11.89 -20.29 12.96
CA VAL A 74 -11.82 -18.93 12.40
C VAL A 74 -11.77 -17.90 13.52
N THR A 75 -12.66 -18.03 14.51
CA THR A 75 -12.70 -17.13 15.67
C THR A 75 -11.41 -17.21 16.48
N ALA A 76 -10.87 -18.42 16.70
CA ALA A 76 -9.59 -18.61 17.39
C ALA A 76 -8.43 -17.92 16.64
N ARG A 77 -8.35 -18.11 15.32
CA ARG A 77 -7.32 -17.48 14.49
C ARG A 77 -7.39 -15.96 14.53
N LEU A 78 -8.59 -15.37 14.42
CA LEU A 78 -8.77 -13.93 14.49
C LEU A 78 -8.46 -13.36 15.89
N LYS A 79 -8.79 -14.09 16.96
CA LYS A 79 -8.38 -13.73 18.33
C LYS A 79 -6.85 -13.68 18.47
N ILE A 80 -6.14 -14.66 17.90
CA ILE A 80 -4.67 -14.66 17.88
C ILE A 80 -4.13 -13.45 17.13
N GLN A 81 -4.73 -13.07 15.99
CA GLN A 81 -4.32 -11.88 15.23
C GLN A 81 -4.52 -10.59 16.03
N VAL A 82 -5.66 -10.44 16.73
CA VAL A 82 -5.90 -9.31 17.63
C VAL A 82 -4.85 -9.26 18.72
N ASP A 83 -4.55 -10.40 19.34
CA ASP A 83 -3.54 -10.50 20.39
C ASP A 83 -2.15 -10.10 19.89
N LEU A 84 -1.71 -10.62 18.74
CA LEU A 84 -0.44 -10.30 18.14
C LEU A 84 -0.35 -8.80 17.80
N ALA A 85 -1.36 -8.26 17.14
CA ALA A 85 -1.39 -6.86 16.73
C ALA A 85 -1.41 -5.89 17.93
N CYS A 86 -2.19 -6.22 18.98
CA CYS A 86 -2.40 -5.31 20.10
C CYS A 86 -1.37 -5.45 21.24
N LYS A 87 -0.74 -6.62 21.42
CA LYS A 87 0.24 -6.84 22.51
C LYS A 87 1.63 -6.29 22.19
N THR A 88 1.95 -6.09 20.90
CA THR A 88 3.30 -5.79 20.44
C THR A 88 3.87 -4.47 20.99
N GLN A 89 3.07 -3.44 21.29
CA GLN A 89 3.56 -2.23 21.99
C GLN A 89 2.53 -1.59 22.94
N LYS A 90 2.88 -1.51 24.23
CA LYS A 90 2.02 -0.94 25.29
C LYS A 90 2.32 0.51 25.67
N SER A 91 3.47 1.06 25.28
CA SER A 91 3.86 2.41 25.72
C SER A 91 3.19 3.52 24.91
N LYS A 92 2.78 4.60 25.60
CA LYS A 92 2.19 5.80 24.99
C LYS A 92 3.19 6.45 24.02
N CYS A 93 2.70 7.05 22.95
CA CYS A 93 3.53 7.95 22.14
C CYS A 93 3.70 9.26 22.89
N THR A 94 4.95 9.69 23.05
CA THR A 94 5.30 10.97 23.66
C THR A 94 6.10 11.80 22.67
N ALA A 95 6.20 13.11 22.92
CA ALA A 95 6.99 14.02 22.10
C ALA A 95 8.49 13.66 22.09
N GLU A 96 8.96 12.89 23.06
CA GLU A 96 10.35 12.41 23.16
C GLU A 96 10.66 11.28 22.16
N ASN A 97 9.66 10.53 21.69
CA ASN A 97 9.89 9.46 20.72
C ASN A 97 10.39 10.00 19.38
N SER A 98 11.44 9.41 18.81
CA SER A 98 11.92 9.77 17.47
C SER A 98 10.85 9.52 16.40
N CYS A 99 10.93 10.22 15.26
CA CYS A 99 9.95 10.09 14.18
C CYS A 99 9.81 8.64 13.65
N PRO A 100 10.90 7.88 13.41
CA PRO A 100 10.77 6.46 13.05
C PRO A 100 10.06 5.62 14.13
N LYS A 101 10.32 5.91 15.42
CA LYS A 101 9.68 5.21 16.54
C LYS A 101 8.19 5.55 16.65
N LEU A 102 7.80 6.81 16.37
CA LEU A 102 6.40 7.23 16.31
C LEU A 102 5.67 6.53 15.15
N LEU A 103 6.26 6.47 13.95
CA LEU A 103 5.69 5.77 12.81
C LEU A 103 5.47 4.28 13.08
N ALA A 104 6.49 3.59 13.62
CA ALA A 104 6.37 2.18 13.98
C ALA A 104 5.22 1.93 14.98
N ARG A 105 5.03 2.84 15.94
CA ARG A 105 3.93 2.77 16.90
C ARG A 105 2.56 3.04 16.30
N ILE A 106 2.48 3.99 15.36
CA ILE A 106 1.26 4.26 14.60
C ILE A 106 0.88 3.04 13.77
N ALA A 107 1.84 2.39 13.10
CA ALA A 107 1.61 1.18 12.32
C ALA A 107 1.05 0.04 13.19
N VAL A 108 1.64 -0.22 14.37
CA VAL A 108 1.12 -1.22 15.32
C VAL A 108 -0.29 -0.85 15.81
N ALA A 109 -0.54 0.42 16.12
CA ALA A 109 -1.87 0.88 16.55
C ALA A 109 -2.93 0.70 15.44
N LYS A 110 -2.57 0.98 14.17
CA LYS A 110 -3.44 0.72 13.00
C LYS A 110 -3.75 -0.76 12.86
N ALA A 111 -2.74 -1.62 12.95
CA ALA A 111 -2.93 -3.06 12.88
C ALA A 111 -3.86 -3.58 13.99
N CYS A 112 -3.72 -3.08 15.23
CA CYS A 112 -4.60 -3.45 16.34
C CYS A 112 -6.06 -3.03 16.12
N VAL A 113 -6.29 -1.80 15.63
CA VAL A 113 -7.65 -1.32 15.28
C VAL A 113 -8.26 -2.18 14.19
N ALA A 114 -7.51 -2.40 13.10
CA ALA A 114 -7.97 -3.20 11.97
C ALA A 114 -8.30 -4.65 12.36
N ALA A 115 -7.46 -5.30 13.17
CA ALA A 115 -7.72 -6.66 13.64
C ALA A 115 -8.99 -6.75 14.49
N ARG A 116 -9.24 -5.76 15.36
CA ARG A 116 -10.46 -5.70 16.18
C ARG A 116 -11.70 -5.45 15.33
N GLU A 117 -11.64 -4.54 14.36
CA GLU A 117 -12.72 -4.32 13.39
C GLU A 117 -13.03 -5.58 12.60
N THR A 118 -11.99 -6.29 12.15
CA THR A 118 -12.13 -7.52 11.37
C THR A 118 -12.90 -8.57 12.14
N ILE A 119 -12.48 -8.90 13.36
CA ILE A 119 -13.17 -9.92 14.15
C ILE A 119 -14.59 -9.49 14.53
N MET A 120 -14.80 -8.21 14.89
CA MET A 120 -16.12 -7.70 15.26
C MET A 120 -17.10 -7.77 14.09
N ASN A 121 -16.68 -7.33 12.91
CA ASN A 121 -17.55 -7.29 11.73
C ASN A 121 -17.79 -8.68 11.15
N GLN A 122 -16.76 -9.53 11.13
CA GLN A 122 -16.88 -10.87 10.53
C GLN A 122 -17.60 -11.85 11.43
N CYS A 123 -17.34 -11.81 12.73
CA CYS A 123 -17.75 -12.89 13.64
C CYS A 123 -18.77 -12.48 14.69
N PHE A 124 -18.99 -11.18 14.93
CA PHE A 124 -19.85 -10.70 16.02
C PHE A 124 -20.87 -9.65 15.57
N GLY A 125 -21.12 -9.51 14.26
CA GLY A 125 -22.14 -8.58 13.73
C GLY A 125 -21.94 -7.11 14.13
N GLY A 126 -20.70 -6.69 14.37
CA GLY A 126 -20.37 -5.35 14.86
C GLY A 126 -20.10 -5.27 16.37
N GLY A 127 -20.26 -6.38 17.10
CA GLY A 127 -19.96 -6.50 18.53
C GLY A 127 -20.98 -5.83 19.46
N ASP A 128 -20.83 -6.06 20.76
CA ASP A 128 -21.66 -5.42 21.79
C ASP A 128 -21.15 -4.00 22.14
N ALA A 129 -21.86 -3.32 23.04
CA ALA A 129 -21.54 -1.96 23.46
C ALA A 129 -20.11 -1.82 24.03
N ASP A 130 -19.62 -2.85 24.74
CA ASP A 130 -18.27 -2.82 25.32
C ASP A 130 -17.20 -2.97 24.25
N HIS A 131 -17.42 -3.84 23.27
CA HIS A 131 -16.54 -4.00 22.12
C HIS A 131 -16.50 -2.74 21.25
N ILE A 132 -17.65 -2.10 21.03
CA ILE A 132 -17.77 -0.84 20.29
C ILE A 132 -17.01 0.28 21.02
N GLU A 133 -17.21 0.42 22.33
CA GLU A 133 -16.52 1.43 23.13
C GLU A 133 -15.01 1.17 23.18
N GLU A 134 -14.58 -0.08 23.30
CA GLU A 134 -13.16 -0.43 23.24
C GLU A 134 -12.55 -0.05 21.88
N LEU A 135 -13.23 -0.36 20.78
CA LEU A 135 -12.76 0.02 19.45
C LEU A 135 -12.69 1.55 19.28
N ARG A 136 -13.68 2.28 19.81
CA ARG A 136 -13.68 3.75 19.85
C ARG A 136 -12.48 4.29 20.61
N ARG A 137 -12.17 3.76 21.81
CA ARG A 137 -10.99 4.15 22.60
C ARG A 137 -9.69 3.91 21.84
N ARG A 138 -9.58 2.79 21.11
CA ARG A 138 -8.39 2.47 20.29
C ARG A 138 -8.23 3.44 19.13
N ARG A 139 -9.32 3.79 18.42
CA ARG A 139 -9.31 4.79 17.34
C ARG A 139 -8.91 6.18 17.83
N VAL A 140 -9.49 6.65 18.94
CA VAL A 140 -9.10 7.94 19.55
C VAL A 140 -7.61 7.92 19.90
N GLY A 141 -7.13 6.83 20.52
CA GLY A 141 -5.73 6.67 20.84
C GLY A 141 -4.83 6.68 19.59
N LEU A 142 -5.25 6.11 18.47
CA LEU A 142 -4.52 6.18 17.19
C LEU A 142 -4.44 7.62 16.68
N GLN A 143 -5.57 8.34 16.63
CA GLN A 143 -5.61 9.75 16.18
C GLN A 143 -4.70 10.64 17.05
N THR A 144 -4.66 10.43 18.36
CA THR A 144 -3.74 11.17 19.24
C THR A 144 -2.28 10.93 18.85
N ARG A 145 -1.90 9.69 18.51
CA ARG A 145 -0.53 9.37 18.07
C ARG A 145 -0.19 10.03 16.73
N GLU A 146 -1.12 10.01 15.78
CA GLU A 146 -0.97 10.67 14.48
C GLU A 146 -0.80 12.19 14.63
N LYS A 147 -1.57 12.84 15.52
CA LYS A 147 -1.39 14.26 15.84
C LYS A 147 -0.01 14.58 16.39
N ILE A 148 0.52 13.73 17.28
CA ILE A 148 1.89 13.89 17.82
C ILE A 148 2.92 13.76 16.69
N TYR A 149 2.74 12.79 15.81
CA TYR A 149 3.62 12.60 14.65
C TYR A 149 3.59 13.82 13.73
N LEU A 150 2.41 14.29 13.32
CA LEU A 150 2.28 15.46 12.43
C LEU A 150 2.94 16.69 13.05
N LYS A 151 2.69 16.98 14.33
CA LYS A 151 3.27 18.15 15.01
C LYS A 151 4.80 18.10 15.09
N LYS A 152 5.40 16.91 15.17
CA LYS A 152 6.84 16.74 15.39
C LYS A 152 7.63 16.48 14.10
N CYS A 153 7.07 15.68 13.21
CA CYS A 153 7.79 14.99 12.15
C CYS A 153 7.39 15.45 10.75
N ASP A 154 6.27 16.17 10.64
CA ASP A 154 5.82 16.78 9.39
C ASP A 154 5.92 18.30 9.55
N PRO A 155 7.10 18.91 9.29
CA PRO A 155 7.20 20.35 9.25
C PRO A 155 6.42 20.81 8.02
N SER A 156 5.14 21.13 8.21
CA SER A 156 4.38 21.90 7.24
C SER A 156 5.29 23.00 6.70
N PRO A 157 5.42 23.16 5.36
CA PRO A 157 6.16 24.28 4.82
C PRO A 157 5.59 25.53 5.49
N GLN A 158 6.43 26.28 6.19
CA GLN A 158 6.03 27.63 6.60
C GLN A 158 5.58 28.34 5.32
N PRO A 159 4.49 29.13 5.35
CA PRO A 159 4.15 29.96 4.21
C PRO A 159 5.39 30.80 3.87
N VAL A 160 6.05 30.48 2.77
CA VAL A 160 7.09 31.34 2.23
C VAL A 160 6.41 32.70 2.08
N PRO A 161 6.99 33.80 2.62
CA PRO A 161 6.43 35.12 2.46
C PRO A 161 6.11 35.33 0.99
N ILE A 162 4.82 35.47 0.67
CA ILE A 162 4.37 35.73 -0.68
C ILE A 162 5.09 37.01 -1.10
N SER A 163 6.04 36.89 -2.01
CA SER A 163 6.67 38.06 -2.61
C SER A 163 5.52 38.87 -3.20
N GLN A 164 5.32 40.09 -2.67
CA GLN A 164 4.28 40.98 -3.16
C GLN A 164 4.42 41.09 -4.69
N PRO A 165 3.31 41.09 -5.45
CA PRO A 165 3.39 41.23 -6.90
C PRO A 165 4.16 42.50 -7.21
N VAL A 166 5.32 42.33 -7.86
CA VAL A 166 6.10 43.43 -8.40
C VAL A 166 5.15 44.23 -9.30
N PRO A 167 4.97 45.55 -9.09
CA PRO A 167 4.16 46.38 -9.96
C PRO A 167 4.61 46.17 -11.40
N SER A 168 3.70 45.67 -12.24
CA SER A 168 3.93 45.51 -13.66
C SER A 168 4.11 46.89 -14.27
N HIS A 169 5.36 47.36 -14.37
CA HIS A 169 5.70 48.52 -15.18
C HIS A 169 5.44 48.12 -16.64
N ARG A 170 4.30 48.56 -17.18
CA ARG A 170 4.04 48.55 -18.62
C ARG A 170 5.02 49.52 -19.25
N ASP A 171 6.10 48.98 -19.81
CA ASP A 171 6.84 49.68 -20.85
C ASP A 171 6.35 49.17 -22.20
N ASP A 172 5.56 50.00 -22.87
CA ASP A 172 5.27 49.92 -24.30
C ASP A 172 6.58 50.13 -25.07
N THR A 173 7.39 49.09 -25.20
CA THR A 173 8.49 49.07 -26.17
C THR A 173 8.45 47.75 -26.90
N ALA A 174 8.13 47.83 -28.20
CA ALA A 174 8.11 46.69 -29.12
C ALA A 174 9.42 45.88 -28.98
N PRO A 175 9.35 44.54 -28.92
CA PRO A 175 10.53 43.70 -28.73
C PRO A 175 11.43 43.79 -29.96
N LYS A 176 12.65 44.32 -29.77
CA LYS A 176 13.73 44.17 -30.74
C LYS A 176 14.17 42.70 -30.70
N PRO A 177 14.32 42.01 -31.85
CA PRO A 177 14.67 40.60 -31.87
C PRO A 177 16.01 40.39 -31.15
N PRO A 178 16.13 39.35 -30.29
CA PRO A 178 17.36 39.10 -29.56
C PRO A 178 18.48 38.72 -30.53
N LYS A 179 19.61 39.43 -30.44
CA LYS A 179 20.87 38.97 -31.03
C LYS A 179 21.30 37.71 -30.28
N ILE A 180 21.13 36.56 -30.92
CA ILE A 180 21.64 35.28 -30.45
C ILE A 180 23.17 35.35 -30.54
N ASN A 181 23.85 35.46 -29.40
CA ASN A 181 25.29 35.19 -29.30
C ASN A 181 25.48 33.67 -29.23
N PRO A 182 26.12 33.01 -30.21
CA PRO A 182 26.25 31.55 -30.25
C PRO A 182 27.29 30.97 -29.27
N ALA A 183 27.63 31.68 -28.20
CA ALA A 183 28.73 31.34 -27.30
C ALA A 183 28.26 30.99 -25.88
N VAL A 184 27.17 30.23 -25.76
CA VAL A 184 26.84 29.56 -24.49
C VAL A 184 27.19 28.08 -24.65
N PRO A 185 28.24 27.57 -23.99
CA PRO A 185 28.54 26.15 -24.02
C PRO A 185 27.42 25.41 -23.30
N VAL A 186 26.67 24.60 -24.05
CA VAL A 186 25.79 23.57 -23.53
C VAL A 186 26.64 22.71 -22.58
N GLY A 187 26.29 22.70 -21.30
CA GLY A 187 27.08 22.07 -20.25
C GLY A 187 27.41 20.62 -20.56
N LEU A 188 28.67 20.25 -20.32
CA LEU A 188 29.30 18.94 -20.50
C LEU A 188 28.61 17.74 -19.82
N THR A 189 27.49 17.93 -19.12
CA THR A 189 26.75 16.86 -18.44
C THR A 189 25.83 16.07 -19.37
N GLY A 190 25.39 16.64 -20.50
CA GLY A 190 24.50 15.95 -21.45
C GLY A 190 25.19 14.91 -22.34
N ALA A 191 26.42 15.19 -22.78
CA ALA A 191 27.16 14.30 -23.67
C ALA A 191 27.64 13.01 -22.98
N ALA A 192 27.98 13.09 -21.68
CA ALA A 192 28.38 11.93 -20.90
C ALA A 192 27.24 10.92 -20.71
N LEU A 193 26.00 11.41 -20.54
CA LEU A 193 24.80 10.57 -20.44
C LEU A 193 24.50 9.84 -21.75
N LEU A 194 24.68 10.50 -22.90
CA LEU A 194 24.51 9.86 -24.20
C LEU A 194 25.59 8.78 -24.44
N LEU A 195 26.85 9.06 -24.12
CA LEU A 195 27.93 8.08 -24.28
C LEU A 195 27.75 6.86 -23.36
N TYR A 196 27.28 7.05 -22.13
CA TYR A 196 26.95 5.95 -21.22
C TYR A 196 25.81 5.08 -21.78
N TYR A 197 24.77 5.70 -22.33
CA TYR A 197 23.64 4.98 -22.95
C TYR A 197 24.08 4.20 -24.20
N PHE A 198 24.96 4.76 -25.03
CA PHE A 198 25.50 4.05 -26.19
C PHE A 198 26.43 2.89 -25.81
N TRP A 199 27.21 3.02 -24.73
CA TRP A 199 28.06 1.94 -24.23
C TRP A 199 27.23 0.73 -23.74
N GLU A 200 26.20 0.95 -22.91
CA GLU A 200 25.33 -0.13 -22.41
C GLU A 200 24.57 -0.85 -23.53
N VAL A 201 24.13 -0.12 -24.57
CA VAL A 201 23.40 -0.72 -25.72
C VAL A 201 24.33 -1.57 -26.60
N VAL A 202 25.60 -1.17 -26.75
CA VAL A 202 26.57 -1.94 -27.55
C VAL A 202 27.05 -3.20 -26.82
N GLU A 203 27.25 -3.14 -25.50
CA GLU A 203 27.60 -4.33 -24.70
C GLU A 203 26.44 -5.33 -24.59
N GLY A 204 25.20 -4.85 -24.49
CA GLY A 204 24.00 -5.70 -24.48
C GLY A 204 23.75 -6.45 -25.80
N ALA A 205 24.16 -5.88 -26.94
CA ALA A 205 23.98 -6.49 -28.25
C ALA A 205 25.05 -7.57 -28.57
N LEU A 206 26.23 -7.52 -27.94
CA LEU A 206 27.30 -8.49 -28.18
C LEU A 206 27.13 -9.80 -27.40
N LEU A 207 26.20 -9.85 -26.43
CA LEU A 207 25.90 -11.04 -25.62
C LEU A 207 24.73 -11.87 -26.18
N ILE A 208 24.17 -11.51 -27.35
CA ILE A 208 23.04 -12.21 -28.00
C ILE A 208 23.44 -12.80 -29.38
N LEU A 209 24.73 -12.87 -29.69
CA LEU A 209 25.29 -13.55 -30.87
C LEU A 209 26.29 -14.63 -30.45
#